data_AF-A0A949GNM7-F1
#
_entry.id   AF-A0A949GNM7-F1
#
_cell.length_a   1.000
_cell.length_b   1.000
_cell.length_c   1.000
_cell.angle_alpha   90.00
_cell.angle_beta   90.00
_cell.angle_gamma   90.00
#
_symmetry.space_group_name_H-M   'P 1'
#
loop_
_entity.id
_entity.type
_entity.pdbx_description
1 polymer ?
#
loop_
_entity_poly.entity_id
_entity_poly.type
_entity_poly.pdbx_seq_one_letter_code
_entity_poly.pdbx_strand_id
1 'polypeptide(L)' 'MILDRRAVLKLSAALGAASLESCSRSPEAVRVWAMGVEGEALGAFAKSFTESSRGTDVVVQALPWSAAHEKLLTAFA' A
#
# COMPACT_ATOMS: atom_id res chain seq x y z
N MET A 1 0.26 -44.56 -31.08
CA MET A 1 -0.33 -43.70 -30.04
C MET A 1 -0.83 -42.43 -30.70
N ILE A 2 -2.13 -42.38 -31.00
CA ILE A 2 -2.77 -41.21 -31.62
C ILE A 2 -3.07 -40.23 -30.50
N LEU A 3 -2.40 -39.08 -30.47
CA LEU A 3 -2.66 -38.06 -29.46
C LEU A 3 -3.97 -37.35 -29.81
N ASP A 4 -4.99 -37.60 -28.97
CA ASP A 4 -6.34 -37.08 -29.17
C ASP A 4 -6.35 -35.55 -29.12
N ARG A 5 -6.85 -34.88 -30.17
CA ARG A 5 -6.94 -33.40 -30.24
C ARG A 5 -7.71 -32.81 -29.05
N ARG A 6 -8.64 -33.60 -28.50
CA ARG A 6 -9.42 -33.28 -27.29
C ARG A 6 -8.57 -33.30 -26.01
N ALA A 7 -7.55 -34.14 -25.94
CA ALA A 7 -6.60 -34.17 -24.82
C ALA A 7 -5.67 -32.94 -24.85
N VAL A 8 -5.21 -32.54 -26.04
CA VAL A 8 -4.42 -31.33 -26.23
C VAL A 8 -5.20 -30.07 -25.85
N LEU A 9 -6.48 -29.97 -26.24
CA LEU A 9 -7.34 -28.82 -25.93
C LEU A 9 -7.66 -28.70 -24.42
N LYS A 10 -7.79 -29.83 -23.72
CA LYS A 10 -8.01 -29.83 -22.26
C LYS A 10 -6.75 -29.46 -21.48
N LEU A 11 -5.57 -29.86 -21.99
CA LEU A 11 -4.29 -29.58 -21.35
C LEU A 11 -3.88 -28.10 -21.47
N SER A 12 -4.22 -27.43 -22.59
CA SER A 12 -3.96 -26.00 -22.77
C SER A 12 -4.88 -25.09 -21.94
N ALA A 13 -6.09 -25.53 -21.60
CA ALA A 13 -7.00 -24.77 -20.73
C ALA A 13 -6.58 -24.80 -19.24
N ALA A 14 -5.95 -25.88 -18.78
CA ALA A 14 -5.50 -26.02 -17.39
C ALA A 14 -4.20 -25.24 -17.09
N LEU A 15 -3.35 -25.02 -18.09
CA LEU A 15 -2.07 -24.32 -17.91
C LEU A 15 -2.21 -22.78 -17.98
N GLY A 16 -3.34 -22.25 -18.46
CA GLY A 16 -3.59 -20.81 -18.55
C GLY A 16 -4.07 -20.16 -17.25
N ALA A 17 -4.52 -20.95 -16.26
CA ALA A 17 -5.14 -20.43 -15.04
C ALA A 17 -4.17 -20.16 -13.88
N ALA A 18 -2.89 -20.56 -14.00
CA ALA A 18 -1.91 -20.44 -12.92
C ALA A 18 -0.95 -19.22 -13.08
N SER A 19 -1.14 -18.39 -14.10
CA SER A 19 -0.13 -17.38 -14.48
C SER A 19 -0.48 -15.93 -14.13
N LEU A 20 -1.56 -15.68 -13.38
CA LEU A 20 -2.02 -14.31 -13.09
C LEU A 20 -2.28 -14.03 -11.60
N GLU A 21 -1.61 -14.74 -10.71
CA GLU A 21 -1.40 -14.21 -9.35
C GLU A 21 -0.33 -13.12 -9.43
N SER A 22 -0.75 -11.95 -9.97
CA SER A 22 -0.03 -10.72 -9.74
C SER A 22 -0.07 -10.50 -8.23
N CYS A 23 1.05 -10.80 -7.57
CA CYS A 23 1.26 -10.48 -6.18
C CYS A 23 1.29 -8.96 -6.08
N SER A 24 0.12 -8.33 -6.03
CA SER A 24 -0.02 -6.91 -5.80
C SER A 24 0.43 -6.68 -4.37
N ARG A 25 1.66 -6.20 -4.20
CA ARG A 25 2.15 -5.71 -2.91
C ARG A 25 1.12 -4.71 -2.40
N SER A 26 0.51 -4.98 -1.24
CA SER A 26 -0.42 -4.05 -0.63
C SER A 26 0.27 -2.69 -0.52
N PRO A 27 -0.40 -1.59 -0.93
CA PRO A 27 0.21 -0.27 -0.85
C PRO A 27 0.60 0.00 0.60
N GLU A 28 1.87 0.32 0.84
CA GLU A 28 2.33 0.72 2.17
C GLU A 28 1.74 2.09 2.51
N ALA A 29 1.28 2.24 3.76
CA ALA A 29 0.74 3.51 4.24
C ALA A 29 1.82 4.60 4.24
N VAL A 30 1.45 5.79 3.75
CA VAL A 30 2.29 6.98 3.80
C VAL A 30 2.26 7.52 5.22
N ARG A 31 3.41 7.53 5.89
CA ARG A 31 3.54 8.11 7.24
C ARG A 31 3.96 9.57 7.14
N VAL A 32 3.19 10.44 7.79
CA VAL A 32 3.42 11.88 7.82
C VAL A 32 3.61 12.31 9.26
N TRP A 33 4.69 13.05 9.53
CA TRP A 33 4.93 13.65 10.84
C TRP A 33 4.54 15.12 10.81
N ALA A 34 3.71 15.51 11.76
CA ALA A 34 3.22 16.87 11.90
C ALA A 34 3.54 17.39 13.30
N MET A 35 3.97 18.65 13.41
CA MET A 35 4.49 19.19 14.64
C MET A 35 3.43 19.99 15.39
N GLY A 36 3.25 19.71 16.68
CA GLY A 36 2.30 20.40 17.55
C GLY A 36 0.84 20.23 17.10
N VAL A 37 0.05 21.30 17.26
CA VAL A 37 -1.40 21.32 16.99
C VAL A 37 -1.76 21.02 15.53
N GLU A 38 -0.84 21.29 14.61
CA GLU A 38 -1.03 21.02 13.18
C GLU A 38 -1.28 19.52 12.90
N GLY A 39 -0.79 18.63 13.77
CA GLY A 39 -1.02 17.19 13.63
C GLY A 39 -2.48 16.77 13.78
N GLU A 40 -3.28 17.50 14.57
CA GLU A 40 -4.71 17.21 14.73
C GLU A 40 -5.50 17.61 13.47
N ALA A 41 -5.27 18.83 12.97
CA ALA A 41 -5.90 19.33 11.75
C ALA A 41 -5.52 18.48 10.53
N LEU A 42 -4.23 18.13 10.42
CA LEU A 42 -3.75 17.28 9.34
C LEU A 42 -4.27 15.85 9.44
N GLY A 43 -4.45 15.30 10.65
CA GLY A 43 -5.05 13.99 10.86
C GLY A 43 -6.50 13.92 10.38
N ALA A 44 -7.30 14.94 10.68
CA ALA A 44 -8.67 15.04 10.18
C ALA A 44 -8.72 15.13 8.65
N PHE A 45 -7.83 15.94 8.05
CA PHE A 45 -7.69 16.02 6.61
C PHE A 45 -7.28 14.67 5.99
N ALA A 46 -6.25 14.01 6.54
CA ALA A 46 -5.74 12.73 6.03
C ALA A 46 -6.82 11.65 5.99
N LYS A 47 -7.69 11.59 7.01
CA LYS A 47 -8.85 10.68 7.01
C LYS A 47 -9.78 10.94 5.82
N SER A 48 -10.17 12.20 5.61
CA SER A 48 -11.02 12.58 4.47
C SER A 48 -10.35 12.31 3.12
N PHE A 49 -9.03 12.52 3.04
CA PHE A 49 -8.23 12.24 1.87
C PHE A 49 -8.19 10.75 1.55
N THR A 50 -7.94 9.88 2.53
CA THR A 50 -7.91 8.42 2.35
C THR A 50 -9.27 7.86 1.94
N GLU A 51 -10.37 8.44 2.43
CA GLU A 51 -11.73 8.05 2.00
C GLU A 51 -12.01 8.41 0.52
N SER A 52 -11.45 9.53 0.03
CA SER A 52 -11.66 10.01 -1.35
C SER A 52 -10.65 9.47 -2.37
N SER A 53 -9.47 9.05 -1.93
CA SER A 53 -8.35 8.68 -2.80
C SER A 53 -8.29 7.16 -3.02
N ARG A 54 -7.78 6.74 -4.19
CA ARG A 54 -7.76 5.35 -4.68
C ARG A 54 -6.85 4.41 -3.86
N GLY A 55 -7.15 4.21 -2.58
CA GLY A 55 -6.51 3.20 -1.74
C GLY A 55 -5.15 3.57 -1.15
N THR A 56 -4.80 4.86 -1.07
CA THR A 56 -3.59 5.30 -0.37
C THR A 56 -3.91 5.60 1.09
N ASP A 57 -3.41 4.74 1.98
CA ASP A 57 -3.51 4.96 3.42
C ASP A 57 -2.50 6.04 3.86
N VAL A 58 -2.94 7.00 4.67
CA VAL A 58 -2.12 8.11 5.17
C VAL A 58 -2.23 8.15 6.69
N VAL A 59 -1.11 7.95 7.36
CA VAL A 59 -1.01 7.91 8.82
C VAL A 59 -0.29 9.17 9.30
N VAL A 60 -1.02 10.04 9.99
CA VAL A 60 -0.46 11.26 10.59
C VAL A 60 -0.05 10.98 12.03
N GLN A 61 1.20 11.30 12.36
CA GLN A 61 1.73 11.25 13.72
C GLN A 61 2.08 12.67 14.18
N ALA A 62 1.41 13.13 15.23
CA ALA A 62 1.74 14.38 15.89
C ALA A 62 3.04 14.22 16.70
N LEU A 63 3.97 15.16 16.54
CA LEU A 63 5.22 15.25 17.29
C LEU A 63 5.23 16.54 18.12
N PRO A 64 5.67 16.49 19.39
CA PRO A 64 6.01 17.71 20.13
C PRO A 64 7.11 18.48 19.40
N TRP A 65 7.01 19.82 19.36
CA TRP A 65 8.04 20.67 18.74
C TRP A 65 9.44 20.43 19.31
N SER A 66 9.55 20.19 20.62
CA SER A 66 10.81 19.91 21.30
C SER A 66 11.47 18.59 20.85
N ALA A 67 10.67 17.61 20.39
CA ALA A 67 11.16 16.30 19.97
C ALA A 67 11.27 16.15 18.44
N ALA A 68 10.67 17.07 17.68
CA ALA A 68 10.62 16.98 16.22
C ALA A 68 12.01 17.00 15.57
N HIS A 69 12.91 17.84 16.09
CA HIS A 69 14.27 17.97 15.56
C HIS A 69 15.05 16.64 15.65
N GLU A 70 15.16 16.10 16.85
CA GLU A 70 15.83 14.81 17.08
C GLU A 70 15.18 13.68 16.29
N LYS A 71 13.85 13.71 16.17
CA LYS A 71 13.12 12.70 15.40
C LYS A 71 13.46 12.74 13.92
N LEU A 72 13.61 13.92 13.32
CA LEU A 72 13.99 14.05 11.91
C LEU A 72 15.43 13.59 11.65
N LEU A 73 16.37 13.91 12.54
CA LEU A 73 17.77 13.51 12.38
C LEU A 73 17.97 12.01 12.54
N THR A 74 17.24 11.38 13.45
CA THR A 74 17.38 9.94 13.74
C THR A 74 16.57 9.04 12.81
N ALA A 75 15.65 9.60 12.02
CA ALA A 75 14.77 8.85 11.13
C ALA A 75 15.47 8.23 9.91
N PHE A 76 16.66 8.73 9.54
CA PHE A 76 17.30 8.37 8.28
C PHE A 76 18.26 7.17 8.36
N ALA A 77 18.42 6.56 9.53
CA ALA A 77 19.35 5.45 9.77
C ALA A 77 18.85 4.09 9.27
#